data_AF-A0A7Y0AX06-F1
#
_entry.id   AF-A0A7Y0AX06-F1
#
_cell.length_a   1.000
_cell.length_b   1.000
_cell.length_c   1.000
_cell.angle_alpha   90.00
_cell.angle_beta   90.00
_cell.angle_gamma   90.00
#
_symmetry.space_group_name_H-M   'P 1'
#
loop_
_entity.id
_entity.type
_entity.pdbx_description
1 polymer ?
#
loop_
_entity_poly.entity_id
_entity_poly.type
_entity_poly.pdbx_seq_one_letter_code
_entity_poly.pdbx_strand_id
1 'polypeptide(L)'
;MTTHTRSTTILMFGGLLALPFLAISAHAQTTNQSQFQATPETRAKVYKVARACKADIKQYCKGIEYGGGRIASCLKTNEAAISEGCRTAMIEAMVR
;
A
#
# COMPACT_ATOMS: atom_id res chain seq x y z
N MET A 1 21.55 -5.06 -45.22
CA MET A 1 20.22 -4.41 -45.14
C MET A 1 19.32 -5.22 -46.05
N THR A 2 18.31 -5.98 -45.64
CA THR A 2 17.35 -5.93 -44.52
C THR A 2 16.90 -7.38 -44.27
N THR A 3 17.21 -7.96 -43.11
CA THR A 3 17.07 -9.41 -42.87
C THR A 3 15.91 -9.74 -41.94
N HIS A 4 14.91 -10.41 -42.49
CA HIS A 4 14.19 -11.50 -41.83
C HIS A 4 15.08 -12.21 -40.80
N THR A 5 14.65 -12.32 -39.55
CA THR A 5 15.15 -13.41 -38.70
C THR A 5 14.34 -14.65 -39.04
N ARG A 6 14.81 -15.35 -40.09
CA ARG A 6 14.83 -16.82 -40.23
C ARG A 6 14.10 -17.56 -39.10
N SER A 7 12.97 -18.25 -39.30
CA SER A 7 12.75 -19.37 -40.22
C SER A 7 13.98 -20.27 -40.36
N THR A 8 13.89 -21.54 -39.96
CA THR A 8 14.94 -22.58 -39.85
C THR A 8 15.77 -22.57 -38.57
N THR A 9 15.41 -23.41 -37.58
CA THR A 9 16.30 -24.23 -36.72
C THR A 9 15.43 -24.98 -35.69
N ILE A 10 15.20 -26.28 -35.96
CA ILE A 10 14.88 -27.36 -35.00
C ILE A 10 13.40 -27.37 -34.51
N LEU A 11 12.43 -28.09 -35.06
CA LEU A 11 12.39 -29.45 -35.65
C LEU A 11 13.18 -30.52 -34.87
N MET A 12 13.08 -30.53 -33.53
CA MET A 12 13.43 -31.71 -32.70
C MET A 12 12.59 -31.74 -31.40
N PHE A 13 11.25 -31.72 -31.49
CA PHE A 13 10.40 -32.30 -30.43
C PHE A 13 10.29 -33.82 -30.66
N GLY A 14 11.44 -34.46 -30.84
CA GLY A 14 11.60 -35.90 -30.88
C GLY A 14 12.62 -36.26 -29.81
N GLY A 15 12.20 -36.98 -28.78
CA GLY A 15 13.12 -37.45 -27.75
C GLY A 15 12.52 -37.48 -26.36
N LEU A 16 11.78 -38.56 -26.10
CA LEU A 16 11.79 -39.35 -24.86
C LEU A 16 12.28 -38.69 -23.55
N LEU A 17 11.38 -38.75 -22.56
CA LEU A 17 11.67 -38.89 -21.11
C LEU A 17 12.19 -37.65 -20.38
N ALA A 18 11.29 -36.71 -20.06
CA ALA A 18 11.47 -35.77 -18.96
C ALA A 18 10.44 -36.06 -17.86
N LEU A 19 10.98 -36.38 -16.68
CA LEU A 19 10.33 -36.75 -15.43
C LEU A 19 9.26 -35.73 -15.00
N PRO A 20 8.20 -36.13 -14.26
CA PRO A 20 7.16 -35.22 -13.80
C PRO A 20 7.71 -34.36 -12.65
N PHE A 21 8.42 -33.28 -12.96
CA PHE A 21 8.51 -32.16 -12.02
C PHE A 21 7.19 -31.42 -12.09
N LEU A 22 6.23 -31.88 -11.28
CA LEU A 22 5.10 -31.07 -10.82
C LEU A 22 5.68 -29.85 -10.08
N ALA A 23 6.13 -28.87 -10.85
CA ALA A 23 6.56 -27.57 -10.36
C ALA A 23 5.31 -26.85 -9.83
N ILE A 24 5.17 -26.88 -8.52
CA ILE A 24 4.34 -25.95 -7.77
C ILE A 24 4.81 -24.55 -8.12
N SER A 25 3.98 -23.75 -8.79
CA SER A 25 3.80 -22.35 -8.43
C SER A 25 2.57 -21.78 -9.13
N ALA A 26 1.46 -21.83 -8.40
CA ALA A 26 0.33 -20.96 -8.60
C ALA A 26 0.78 -19.50 -8.76
N HIS A 27 0.24 -18.84 -9.78
CA HIS A 27 0.11 -17.39 -9.98
C HIS A 27 1.16 -16.47 -9.33
N ALA A 28 2.06 -16.00 -10.20
CA ALA A 28 2.74 -14.70 -10.20
C ALA A 28 2.31 -13.71 -9.11
N GLN A 29 3.16 -13.51 -8.10
CA GLN A 29 3.11 -12.31 -7.27
C GLN A 29 3.53 -11.13 -8.13
N THR A 30 2.52 -10.37 -8.54
CA THR A 30 2.58 -9.02 -9.07
C THR A 30 3.64 -8.19 -8.34
N THR A 31 4.49 -7.54 -9.12
CA THR A 31 5.38 -6.43 -8.76
C THR A 31 5.21 -5.89 -7.34
N ASN A 32 6.21 -6.10 -6.49
CA ASN A 32 6.57 -5.24 -5.34
C ASN A 32 5.36 -4.64 -4.60
N GLN A 33 4.67 -5.47 -3.83
CA GLN A 33 3.52 -5.09 -3.02
C GLN A 33 3.94 -4.18 -1.86
N SER A 34 4.07 -2.88 -2.14
CA SER A 34 3.87 -1.83 -1.15
C SER A 34 2.42 -1.97 -0.64
N GLN A 35 2.28 -2.51 0.56
CA GLN A 35 1.04 -2.89 1.24
C GLN A 35 0.17 -1.67 1.64
N PHE A 36 -0.30 -0.87 0.68
CA PHE A 36 -1.36 0.12 0.92
C PHE A 36 -2.74 -0.47 0.61
N GLN A 37 -3.08 -1.60 1.23
CA GLN A 37 -4.44 -2.12 1.19
C GLN A 37 -5.18 -1.61 2.42
N ALA A 38 -6.02 -0.58 2.23
CA ALA A 38 -6.87 -0.04 3.28
C ALA A 38 -7.97 -1.06 3.62
N THR A 39 -7.74 -1.89 4.63
CA THR A 39 -8.79 -2.77 5.19
C THR A 39 -9.93 -1.93 5.80
N PRO A 40 -11.16 -2.47 5.89
CA PRO A 40 -12.28 -1.78 6.53
C PRO A 40 -11.95 -1.27 7.94
N GLU A 41 -11.16 -2.05 8.70
CA GLU A 41 -10.72 -1.67 10.05
C GLU A 41 -9.77 -0.47 10.03
N THR A 42 -8.79 -0.45 9.13
CA THR A 42 -7.85 0.67 8.99
C THR A 42 -8.60 1.95 8.62
N ARG A 43 -9.58 1.87 7.71
CA ARG A 43 -10.42 3.02 7.35
C ARG A 43 -11.19 3.53 8.57
N ALA A 44 -11.79 2.63 9.37
CA ALA A 44 -12.50 3.01 10.58
C ALA A 44 -11.60 3.73 11.60
N LYS A 45 -10.36 3.26 11.82
CA LYS A 45 -9.36 3.95 12.66
C LYS A 45 -9.07 5.36 12.15
N VAL A 46 -8.82 5.51 10.84
CA VAL A 46 -8.57 6.83 10.21
C VAL A 46 -9.76 7.77 10.39
N TYR A 47 -10.99 7.28 10.20
CA TYR A 47 -12.20 8.08 10.41
C TYR A 47 -12.35 8.53 11.87
N LYS A 48 -12.05 7.66 12.84
CA LYS A 48 -12.08 8.02 14.27
C LYS A 48 -11.12 9.16 14.58
N VAL A 49 -9.87 9.05 14.14
CA VAL A 49 -8.87 10.11 14.32
C VAL A 49 -9.31 11.40 13.63
N ALA A 50 -9.74 11.34 12.37
CA ALA A 50 -10.19 12.51 11.63
C ALA A 50 -11.38 13.22 12.27
N ARG A 51 -12.30 12.47 12.91
CA ARG A 51 -13.43 13.05 13.64
C ARG A 51 -12.99 13.71 14.94
N ALA A 52 -12.17 13.04 15.74
CA ALA A 52 -11.66 13.58 16.99
C ALA A 52 -10.82 14.85 16.76
N CYS A 53 -9.99 14.84 15.74
CA CYS A 53 -9.07 15.92 15.40
C CYS A 53 -9.68 17.00 14.49
N LYS A 54 -11.00 17.01 14.24
CA LYS A 54 -11.60 17.89 13.22
C LYS A 54 -11.35 19.38 13.49
N ALA A 55 -11.41 19.82 14.74
CA ALA A 55 -11.12 21.20 15.12
C ALA A 55 -9.63 21.52 14.96
N ASP A 56 -8.76 20.62 15.43
CA ASP A 56 -7.31 20.74 15.34
C ASP A 56 -6.80 20.76 13.89
N ILE A 57 -7.37 19.92 13.02
CA ILE A 57 -7.06 19.92 11.58
C ILE A 57 -7.38 21.27 10.94
N LYS A 58 -8.50 21.89 11.31
CA LYS A 58 -8.88 23.20 10.78
C LYS A 58 -7.97 24.31 11.29
N GLN A 59 -7.52 24.22 12.53
CA GLN A 59 -6.69 25.22 13.18
C GLN A 59 -5.23 25.14 12.73
N TYR A 60 -4.65 23.94 12.73
CA TYR A 60 -3.21 23.72 12.56
C TYR A 60 -2.82 23.17 11.19
N CYS A 61 -3.73 22.46 10.51
CA CYS A 61 -3.44 21.76 9.25
C CYS A 61 -4.20 22.32 8.05
N LYS A 62 -4.57 23.60 8.10
CA LYS A 62 -5.29 24.28 7.01
C LYS A 62 -4.44 24.25 5.72
N GLY A 63 -5.07 23.85 4.61
CA GLY A 63 -4.40 23.76 3.30
C GLY A 63 -3.62 22.47 3.06
N ILE A 64 -3.59 21.54 4.03
CA ILE A 64 -3.04 20.21 3.82
C ILE A 64 -4.09 19.34 3.12
N GLU A 65 -3.72 18.83 1.95
CA GLU A 65 -4.55 17.91 1.20
C GLU A 65 -4.71 16.56 1.92
N TYR A 66 -5.93 16.02 1.91
CA TYR A 66 -6.25 14.75 2.54
C TYR A 66 -5.54 13.57 1.83
N GLY A 67 -5.42 12.44 2.54
CA GLY A 67 -4.78 11.24 2.03
C GLY A 67 -3.26 11.18 2.21
N GLY A 68 -2.69 10.00 1.96
CA GLY A 68 -1.24 9.74 2.05
C GLY A 68 -0.62 9.98 3.44
N GLY A 69 -1.44 10.01 4.51
CA GLY A 69 -0.95 10.28 5.87
C GLY A 69 -0.54 11.73 6.16
N ARG A 70 -0.73 12.68 5.22
CA ARG A 70 -0.28 14.07 5.37
C ARG A 70 -0.90 14.78 6.58
N ILE A 71 -2.19 14.58 6.81
CA ILE A 71 -2.89 15.13 7.97
C ILE A 71 -2.35 14.55 9.28
N ALA A 72 -2.11 13.23 9.33
CA ALA A 72 -1.54 12.60 10.51
C ALA A 72 -0.13 13.13 10.82
N SER A 73 0.68 13.36 9.78
CA SER A 73 2.00 14.00 9.91
C SER A 73 1.89 15.42 10.46
N CYS A 74 0.98 16.24 9.91
CA CYS A 74 0.75 17.59 10.41
C CYS A 74 0.31 17.62 11.89
N LEU A 75 -0.63 16.75 12.27
CA LEU A 75 -1.08 16.63 13.65
C LEU A 75 0.05 16.19 14.58
N LYS A 76 0.92 15.27 14.13
CA LYS A 76 2.10 14.84 14.89
C LYS A 76 3.11 15.96 15.10
N THR A 77 3.35 16.81 14.10
CA THR A 77 4.21 17.99 14.26
C THR A 77 3.62 18.99 15.25
N ASN A 78 2.29 19.09 15.33
CA ASN A 78 1.58 19.98 16.24
C ASN A 78 1.09 19.28 17.51
N GLU A 79 1.65 18.12 17.87
CA GLU A 79 1.11 17.27 18.94
C GLU A 79 1.00 18.03 20.27
N ALA A 80 1.91 18.97 20.55
CA ALA A 80 1.87 19.80 21.75
C ALA A 80 0.70 20.81 21.77
N ALA A 81 0.17 21.21 20.61
CA ALA A 81 -0.82 22.27 20.46
C ALA A 81 -2.25 21.76 20.16
N ILE A 82 -2.38 20.52 19.71
CA ILE A 82 -3.69 19.89 19.49
C ILE A 82 -4.42 19.61 20.80
N SER A 83 -5.74 19.48 20.72
CA SER A 83 -6.58 19.08 21.85
C SER A 83 -6.18 17.72 22.42
N GLU A 84 -6.42 17.54 23.73
CA GLU A 84 -6.20 16.25 24.41
C GLU A 84 -7.00 15.13 23.74
N GLY A 85 -8.25 15.39 23.35
CA GLY A 85 -9.09 14.41 22.64
C GLY A 85 -8.50 13.95 21.31
N CYS A 86 -7.88 14.84 20.54
CA CYS A 86 -7.19 14.48 19.31
C CYS A 86 -5.93 13.63 19.60
N ARG A 87 -5.13 14.02 20.59
CA ARG A 87 -3.94 13.26 20.99
C ARG A 87 -4.29 11.84 21.42
N THR A 88 -5.32 11.68 22.26
CA THR A 88 -5.81 10.37 22.70
C THR A 88 -6.26 9.52 21.52
N ALA A 89 -7.03 10.07 20.59
CA ALA A 89 -7.46 9.33 19.40
C ALA A 89 -6.28 8.86 18.52
N MET A 90 -5.22 9.68 18.41
CA MET A 90 -3.99 9.29 17.71
C MET A 90 -3.28 8.13 18.40
N ILE A 91 -3.19 8.15 19.74
CA ILE A 91 -2.60 7.06 20.53
C ILE A 91 -3.44 5.78 20.37
N GLU A 92 -4.76 5.85 20.56
CA GLU A 92 -5.67 4.71 20.42
C GLU A 92 -5.59 4.05 19.04
N ALA A 93 -5.36 4.84 17.98
CA ALA A 93 -5.19 4.32 16.63
C ALA A 93 -3.90 3.50 16.46
N MET A 94 -2.87 3.75 17.28
CA MET A 94 -1.55 3.10 17.22
C MET A 94 -1.43 1.86 18.11
N VAL A 95 -2.26 1.73 19.15
CA VAL A 95 -2.16 0.66 20.16
C VAL A 95 -2.76 -0.68 19.70
N ARG A 96 -3.40 -0.72 18.53
CA ARG A 96 -4.01 -1.94 17.98
C ARG A 96 -3.31 -2.48 16.76
#